data_AF-A0A517WHS2-F1
#
_entry.id   AF-A0A517WHS2-F1
#
_cell.length_a   1.000
_cell.length_b   1.000
_cell.length_c   1.000
_cell.angle_alpha   90.00
_cell.angle_beta   90.00
_cell.angle_gamma   90.00
#
_symmetry.space_group_name_H-M   'P 1'
#
loop_
_entity.id
_entity.type
_entity.pdbx_description
1 polymer ?
#
loop_
_entity_poly.entity_id
_entity_poly.type
_entity_poly.pdbx_seq_one_letter_code
_entity_poly.pdbx_strand_id
1 'polypeptide(L)'
;MNWPELSIDDFPPRRDDEPSSLRQDIIDELSDHFVCALNRELLKNPNEGLARKRVLERFGDPIKIARQLWLDEMKEKIMSQRIMTGVSCLMAVCCLAVVGISWMLFRESQAMNQQLLTQVVAMADRPVPVATTQMDPQFLKQLETMIQKKVSQADSSAVAMNSILFQLVSQEKEGDKPAVGFKGTLSNYEGKKLIFQIDAVSDKTGKLDFGKLPWGSYQLKLSAPWNEEIPGFNITTIPGRAFSETIVCPAAVPGKAPVEFQVDWLGKAVEEEMFLICDFRHFNQTYGTHQRRYDLSTRRFIANHTWSYRHNMSVPIERGVYLIDIKNNQATLCPLDNNVDFKNLQFQDLDWSSTVEVIQGEYGPPTIYLVQKKELSKLSELSLIDDIGVISISRLGGVDLSHFANPSSGMFISPFEQFKYEPSKHFAEMKKLSPQAGKKVYGYQADRLTKIYKTTTGKPDVWKIVVPDLNPITEESGSLTRADL
;
A
#
# COMPACT_ATOMS: atom_id res chain seq x y z
N MET A 1 27.80 -23.12 47.62
CA MET A 1 27.98 -24.41 46.91
C MET A 1 28.49 -24.06 45.53
N ASN A 2 29.77 -24.34 45.24
CA ASN A 2 30.37 -23.92 43.97
C ASN A 2 30.13 -24.99 42.89
N TRP A 3 29.13 -24.72 42.04
CA TRP A 3 29.02 -25.33 40.71
C TRP A 3 30.27 -24.92 39.88
N PRO A 4 30.72 -25.65 38.84
CA PRO A 4 31.90 -25.20 38.09
C PRO A 4 31.68 -23.78 37.57
N GLU A 5 32.60 -22.89 37.94
CA GLU A 5 32.56 -21.47 37.61
C GLU A 5 32.72 -21.33 36.09
N LEU A 6 31.63 -21.01 35.41
CA LEU A 6 31.68 -20.58 34.01
C LEU A 6 32.41 -19.23 33.97
N SER A 7 33.48 -19.15 33.20
CA SER A 7 34.22 -17.91 32.99
C SER A 7 33.85 -17.30 31.65
N ILE A 8 34.01 -15.98 31.56
CA ILE A 8 33.98 -15.24 30.29
C ILE A 8 34.99 -15.81 29.28
N ASP A 9 36.09 -16.40 29.78
CA ASP A 9 37.15 -17.02 28.98
C ASP A 9 36.70 -18.32 28.29
N ASP A 10 35.56 -18.90 28.70
CA ASP A 10 35.03 -20.12 28.09
C ASP A 10 34.29 -19.85 26.77
N PHE A 11 33.99 -18.58 26.47
CA PHE A 11 33.32 -18.14 25.25
C PHE A 11 34.30 -17.88 24.10
N PRO A 12 33.84 -17.86 22.83
CA PRO A 12 34.66 -17.46 21.69
C PRO A 12 35.25 -16.03 21.84
N PRO A 13 36.26 -15.64 21.04
CA PRO A 13 36.83 -14.29 21.07
C PRO A 13 35.76 -13.20 20.92
N ARG A 14 35.91 -12.11 21.69
CA ARG A 14 34.94 -11.01 21.70
C ARG A 14 34.84 -10.34 20.33
N ARG A 15 33.60 -10.11 19.89
CA ARG A 15 33.32 -9.37 18.67
C ARG A 15 32.91 -7.93 18.99
N ASP A 16 33.16 -7.02 18.05
CA ASP A 16 32.81 -5.60 18.21
C ASP A 16 31.28 -5.36 18.25
N ASP A 17 30.49 -6.25 17.65
CA ASP A 17 29.03 -6.18 17.56
C ASP A 17 28.30 -7.00 18.65
N GLU A 18 29.06 -7.60 19.56
CA GLU A 18 28.56 -8.38 20.68
C GLU A 18 28.02 -7.48 21.79
N PRO A 19 26.77 -7.67 22.26
CA PRO A 19 26.25 -6.90 23.39
C PRO A 19 27.14 -7.05 24.62
N SER A 20 27.38 -5.95 25.32
CA SER A 20 28.31 -5.93 26.47
C SER A 20 27.86 -6.82 27.63
N SER A 21 26.56 -7.08 27.76
CA SER A 21 25.99 -7.92 28.82
C SER A 21 25.83 -9.39 28.44
N LEU A 22 25.80 -9.74 27.14
CA LEU A 22 25.39 -11.06 26.65
C LEU A 22 26.10 -12.24 27.34
N ARG A 23 27.42 -12.14 27.51
CA ARG A 23 28.20 -13.21 28.16
C ARG A 23 27.83 -13.36 29.64
N GLN A 24 27.66 -12.23 30.33
CA GLN A 24 27.31 -12.24 31.74
C GLN A 24 25.88 -12.74 31.92
N ASP A 25 24.95 -12.31 31.06
CA ASP A 25 23.55 -12.76 31.07
C ASP A 25 23.45 -14.29 30.87
N ILE A 26 24.23 -14.86 29.94
CA ILE A 26 24.30 -16.32 29.73
C ILE A 26 24.90 -17.04 30.95
N ILE A 27 25.96 -16.49 31.55
CA ILE A 27 26.62 -17.08 32.74
C ILE A 27 25.66 -17.08 33.92
N ASP A 28 24.98 -15.96 34.17
CA ASP A 28 24.08 -15.78 35.32
C ASP A 28 22.86 -16.70 35.18
N GLU A 29 22.21 -16.71 34.02
CA GLU A 29 21.02 -17.54 33.76
C GLU A 29 21.35 -19.05 33.83
N LEU A 30 22.47 -19.47 33.24
CA LEU A 30 22.91 -20.87 33.36
C LEU A 30 23.24 -21.23 34.80
N SER A 31 23.94 -20.36 35.52
CA SER A 31 24.30 -20.59 36.92
C SER A 31 23.06 -20.76 37.79
N ASP A 32 22.05 -19.92 37.61
CA ASP A 32 20.77 -20.01 38.31
C ASP A 32 20.06 -21.33 37.99
N HIS A 33 19.96 -21.70 36.72
CA HIS A 33 19.36 -22.96 36.32
C HIS A 33 20.07 -24.19 36.90
N PHE A 34 21.41 -24.20 36.91
CA PHE A 34 22.18 -25.29 37.47
C PHE A 34 22.06 -25.37 39.00
N VAL A 35 22.04 -24.24 39.70
CA VAL A 35 21.81 -24.19 41.15
C VAL A 35 20.41 -24.68 41.49
N CYS A 36 19.38 -24.25 40.75
CA CYS A 36 18.02 -24.75 40.91
C CYS A 36 17.93 -26.26 40.66
N ALA A 37 18.58 -26.76 39.60
CA ALA A 37 18.60 -28.18 39.28
C ALA A 37 19.32 -29.02 40.35
N LEU A 38 20.44 -28.52 40.88
CA LEU A 38 21.17 -29.15 41.97
C LEU A 38 20.34 -29.23 43.24
N ASN A 39 19.73 -28.11 43.66
CA ASN A 39 18.87 -28.06 44.83
C ASN A 39 17.71 -29.06 44.72
N ARG A 40 17.12 -29.19 43.52
CA ARG A 40 16.04 -30.17 43.27
C ARG A 40 16.50 -31.62 43.38
N GLU A 41 17.74 -31.94 43.01
CA GLU A 41 18.29 -33.29 43.16
C GLU A 41 18.77 -33.57 44.59
N LEU A 42 19.30 -32.56 45.30
CA LEU A 42 19.65 -32.65 46.73
C LEU A 42 18.44 -32.94 47.62
N LEU A 43 17.27 -32.39 47.28
CA LEU A 43 16.00 -32.72 47.96
C LEU A 43 15.59 -34.19 47.80
N LYS A 44 16.04 -34.86 46.73
CA LYS A 44 15.74 -36.28 46.48
C LYS A 44 16.82 -37.21 47.04
N ASN A 45 18.07 -36.76 47.04
CA ASN A 45 19.20 -37.53 47.54
C ASN A 45 20.21 -36.59 48.23
N PRO A 46 20.46 -36.74 49.54
CA PRO A 46 21.40 -35.90 50.27
C PRO A 46 22.86 -36.01 49.82
N ASN A 47 23.20 -36.98 48.95
CA ASN A 47 24.55 -37.13 48.44
C ASN A 47 24.84 -36.11 47.31
N GLU A 48 25.58 -35.07 47.66
CA GLU A 48 25.96 -33.96 46.76
C GLU A 48 26.73 -34.41 45.52
N GLY A 49 27.65 -35.36 45.65
CA GLY A 49 28.44 -35.87 44.52
C GLY A 49 27.57 -36.61 43.49
N LEU A 50 26.61 -37.40 43.97
CA LEU A 50 25.66 -38.11 43.11
C LEU A 50 24.64 -37.13 42.46
N ALA A 51 24.15 -36.14 43.22
CA ALA A 51 23.24 -35.11 42.72
C ALA A 51 23.89 -34.29 41.59
N ARG A 52 25.13 -33.84 41.79
CA ARG A 52 25.91 -33.11 40.78
C ARG A 52 26.10 -33.93 39.50
N LYS A 53 26.45 -35.21 39.62
CA LYS A 53 26.62 -36.11 38.47
C LYS A 53 25.33 -36.24 37.66
N ARG A 54 24.18 -36.41 38.33
CA ARG A 54 22.87 -36.54 37.66
C ARG A 54 22.42 -35.25 36.97
N VAL A 55 22.73 -34.09 37.55
CA VAL A 55 22.44 -32.80 36.92
C VAL A 55 23.27 -32.63 35.65
N LEU A 56 24.57 -32.94 35.68
CA LEU A 56 25.43 -32.89 34.49
C LEU A 56 25.02 -33.91 33.42
N GLU A 57 24.60 -35.12 33.81
CA GLU A 57 24.07 -36.12 32.87
C GLU A 57 22.76 -35.68 32.19
N ARG A 58 21.94 -34.87 32.87
CA ARG A 58 20.66 -34.38 32.33
C ARG A 58 20.77 -33.08 31.53
N PHE A 59 21.50 -32.11 32.06
CA PHE A 59 21.65 -30.79 31.45
C PHE A 59 22.76 -30.78 30.41
N GLY A 60 23.79 -31.61 30.57
CA GLY A 60 24.98 -31.61 29.72
C GLY A 60 26.12 -30.77 30.29
N ASP A 61 27.16 -30.61 29.47
CA ASP A 61 28.34 -29.83 29.82
C ASP A 61 28.02 -28.31 29.76
N PRO A 62 28.12 -27.58 30.89
CA PRO A 62 27.74 -26.17 30.98
C PRO A 62 28.50 -25.30 29.97
N ILE A 63 29.76 -25.63 29.66
CA ILE A 63 30.58 -24.86 28.72
C ILE A 63 30.06 -25.01 27.29
N LYS A 64 29.62 -26.22 26.91
CA LYS A 64 29.06 -26.47 25.57
C LYS A 64 27.74 -25.75 25.37
N ILE A 65 26.89 -25.73 26.41
CA ILE A 65 25.60 -25.05 26.38
C ILE A 65 25.80 -23.54 26.28
N ALA A 66 26.70 -22.97 27.09
CA ALA A 66 27.04 -21.55 27.04
C ALA A 66 27.51 -21.11 25.65
N ARG A 67 28.36 -21.91 24.99
CA ARG A 67 28.81 -21.64 23.61
C ARG A 67 27.68 -21.75 22.58
N GLN A 68 26.76 -22.67 22.78
CA GLN A 68 25.61 -22.83 21.87
C GLN A 68 24.64 -21.64 21.98
N LEU A 69 24.30 -21.23 23.20
CA LEU A 69 23.46 -20.04 23.44
C LEU A 69 24.10 -18.77 22.87
N TRP A 70 25.41 -18.62 23.03
CA TRP A 70 26.15 -17.51 22.42
C TRP A 70 26.08 -17.53 20.89
N LEU A 71 26.23 -18.71 20.27
CA LEU A 71 26.14 -18.86 18.82
C LEU A 71 24.73 -18.56 18.30
N ASP A 72 23.70 -19.00 19.00
CA ASP A 72 22.30 -18.80 18.60
C ASP A 72 21.94 -17.30 18.63
N GLU A 73 22.32 -16.56 19.67
CA GLU A 73 22.12 -15.11 19.76
C GLU A 73 22.94 -14.32 18.72
N MET A 74 24.18 -14.74 18.46
CA MET A 74 25.03 -14.04 17.49
C MET A 74 24.76 -14.44 16.04
N LYS A 75 23.99 -15.52 15.79
CA LYS A 75 23.75 -16.07 14.44
C LYS A 75 23.11 -15.06 13.51
N GLU A 76 22.09 -14.35 13.97
CA GLU A 76 21.36 -13.36 13.16
C GLU A 76 22.26 -12.19 12.76
N LYS A 77 23.07 -11.68 13.70
CA LYS A 77 24.03 -10.60 13.44
C LYS A 77 25.11 -11.03 12.44
N ILE A 78 25.66 -12.23 12.61
CA ILE A 78 26.68 -12.80 11.72
C ILE A 78 26.11 -13.01 10.31
N MET A 79 24.88 -13.51 10.18
CA MET A 79 24.22 -13.68 8.87
C MET A 79 23.90 -12.34 8.21
N SER A 80 23.37 -11.38 8.97
CA SER A 80 23.04 -10.04 8.48
C SER A 80 24.28 -9.32 7.94
N GLN A 81 25.40 -9.35 8.66
CA GLN A 81 26.65 -8.72 8.23
C GLN A 81 27.21 -9.34 6.94
N ARG A 82 27.12 -10.68 6.79
CA ARG A 82 27.57 -11.39 5.57
C ARG A 82 26.71 -11.04 4.36
N ILE A 83 25.38 -10.96 4.53
CA ILE A 83 24.45 -10.57 3.47
C ILE A 83 24.69 -9.11 3.07
N MET A 84 24.79 -8.21 4.04
CA MET A 84 25.02 -6.79 3.79
C MET A 84 26.35 -6.54 3.06
N THR A 85 27.41 -7.26 3.43
CA THR A 85 28.71 -7.21 2.73
C THR A 85 28.58 -7.70 1.28
N GLY A 86 27.87 -8.82 1.05
CA GLY A 86 27.63 -9.34 -0.30
C GLY A 86 26.85 -8.36 -1.18
N VAL A 87 25.77 -7.76 -0.65
CA VAL A 87 24.97 -6.75 -1.37
C VAL A 87 25.78 -5.48 -1.64
N SER A 88 26.62 -5.05 -0.69
CA SER A 88 27.45 -3.85 -0.86
C SER A 88 28.51 -4.04 -1.96
N CYS A 89 29.15 -5.21 -2.02
CA CYS A 89 30.07 -5.57 -3.10
C CYS A 89 29.36 -5.59 -4.46
N LEU A 90 28.16 -6.18 -4.53
CA LEU A 90 27.36 -6.21 -5.76
C LEU A 90 27.01 -4.79 -6.23
N MET A 91 26.56 -3.93 -5.31
CA MET A 91 26.25 -2.54 -5.61
C MET A 91 27.48 -1.77 -6.12
N ALA A 92 28.65 -1.98 -5.52
CA ALA A 92 29.89 -1.35 -5.98
C ALA A 92 30.25 -1.75 -7.42
N VAL A 93 30.09 -3.04 -7.77
CA VAL A 93 30.30 -3.53 -9.14
C VAL A 93 29.29 -2.92 -10.11
N CYS A 94 28.01 -2.83 -9.74
CA CYS A 94 26.99 -2.18 -10.55
C CYS A 94 27.29 -0.69 -10.77
N CYS A 95 27.72 0.04 -9.74
CA CYS A 95 28.12 1.44 -9.85
C CYS A 95 29.31 1.64 -10.79
N LEU A 96 30.33 0.81 -10.68
CA LEU A 96 31.48 0.84 -11.60
C LEU A 96 31.07 0.55 -13.05
N ALA A 97 30.16 -0.39 -13.26
CA ALA A 97 29.61 -0.68 -14.58
C ALA A 97 28.83 0.51 -15.16
N VAL A 98 28.00 1.18 -14.35
CA VAL A 98 27.23 2.37 -14.78
C VAL A 98 28.16 3.52 -15.14
N VAL A 99 29.21 3.76 -14.36
CA VAL A 99 30.22 4.78 -14.66
C VAL A 99 30.97 4.44 -15.95
N GLY A 100 31.33 3.17 -16.15
CA GLY A 100 31.97 2.70 -17.39
C GLY A 100 31.09 2.91 -18.63
N ILE A 101 29.81 2.54 -18.54
CA ILE A 101 28.82 2.74 -19.61
C ILE A 101 28.62 4.24 -19.87
N SER A 102 28.49 5.06 -18.82
CA SER A 102 28.31 6.50 -18.94
C SER A 102 29.51 7.19 -19.59
N TRP A 103 30.73 6.77 -19.26
CA TRP A 103 31.96 7.27 -19.88
C TRP A 103 32.04 6.89 -21.37
N MET A 104 31.63 5.67 -21.71
CA MET A 104 31.57 5.21 -23.10
C MET A 104 30.57 6.05 -23.91
N LEU A 105 29.36 6.26 -23.38
CA LEU A 105 28.32 7.10 -24.01
C LEU A 105 28.76 8.57 -24.14
N PHE A 106 29.46 9.11 -23.15
CA PHE A 106 29.99 10.47 -23.19
C PHE A 106 31.05 10.64 -24.29
N ARG A 107 31.94 9.68 -24.45
CA ARG A 107 32.96 9.69 -25.51
C ARG A 107 32.34 9.61 -26.90
N GLU A 108 31.30 8.79 -27.05
CA GLU A 108 30.55 8.65 -28.31
C GLU A 108 29.78 9.94 -28.65
N SER A 109 29.20 10.60 -27.64
CA SER A 109 28.53 11.90 -27.77
C SER A 109 29.48 13.02 -28.22
N GLN A 110 30.71 13.08 -27.70
CA GLN A 110 31.70 14.07 -28.14
C GLN A 110 32.08 13.89 -29.62
N ALA A 111 32.27 12.63 -30.07
CA ALA A 111 32.59 12.34 -31.45
C ALA A 111 31.45 12.75 -32.40
N MET A 112 30.19 12.49 -32.03
CA MET A 112 29.03 12.94 -32.79
C MET A 112 28.88 14.46 -32.82
N ASN A 113 29.09 15.15 -31.70
CA ASN A 113 28.97 16.61 -31.64
C ASN A 113 30.02 17.32 -32.51
N GLN A 114 31.24 16.78 -32.61
CA GLN A 114 32.25 17.32 -33.52
C GLN A 114 31.89 17.11 -34.99
N GLN A 115 31.29 15.97 -35.35
CA GLN A 115 30.82 15.72 -36.71
C GLN A 115 29.65 16.64 -37.08
N LEU A 116 28.74 16.91 -36.14
CA LEU A 116 27.64 17.86 -36.33
C LEU A 116 28.12 19.29 -36.53
N LEU A 117 29.07 19.76 -35.72
CA LEU A 117 29.66 21.11 -35.87
C LEU A 117 30.34 21.26 -37.24
N THR A 118 31.05 20.23 -37.69
CA THR A 118 31.70 20.24 -39.01
C THR A 118 30.68 20.34 -40.15
N GLN A 119 29.53 19.66 -40.04
CA GLN A 119 28.46 19.71 -41.04
C GLN A 119 27.71 21.06 -41.03
N VAL A 120 27.51 21.67 -39.85
CA VAL A 120 26.88 22.99 -39.74
C VAL A 120 27.78 24.08 -40.33
N VAL A 121 29.09 24.03 -40.08
CA VAL A 121 30.07 24.94 -40.70
C VAL A 121 30.07 24.77 -42.22
N ALA A 122 30.03 23.53 -42.73
CA ALA A 122 29.96 23.25 -44.17
C ALA A 122 28.64 23.69 -44.84
N MET A 123 27.56 23.87 -44.07
CA MET A 123 26.28 24.41 -44.57
C MET A 123 26.24 25.94 -44.54
N ALA A 124 26.94 26.59 -43.62
CA ALA A 124 27.02 28.05 -43.52
C ALA A 124 27.82 28.70 -44.67
N ASP A 125 28.75 27.96 -45.30
CA ASP A 125 29.61 28.46 -46.39
C ASP A 125 29.03 28.26 -47.81
N ARG A 126 27.77 27.85 -47.97
CA ARG A 126 27.16 27.70 -49.31
C ARG A 126 26.53 29.02 -49.80
N PRO A 127 27.00 29.63 -50.90
CA PRO A 127 26.35 30.81 -51.47
C PRO A 127 25.02 30.44 -52.14
N VAL A 128 24.00 31.27 -51.93
CA VAL A 128 22.64 31.10 -52.50
C VAL A 128 22.68 31.39 -54.00
N PRO A 129 22.26 30.47 -54.89
CA PRO A 129 22.24 30.73 -56.32
C PRO A 129 20.91 31.36 -56.76
N VAL A 130 21.03 32.41 -57.58
CA VAL A 130 19.94 33.04 -58.33
C VAL A 130 19.49 32.10 -59.46
N ALA A 131 18.18 32.01 -59.64
CA ALA A 131 17.51 31.11 -60.58
C ALA A 131 17.87 31.41 -62.05
N THR A 132 18.17 30.34 -62.83
CA THR A 132 17.85 30.30 -64.26
C THR A 132 17.59 28.88 -64.74
N THR A 133 16.60 28.80 -65.60
CA THR A 133 15.90 27.64 -66.14
C THR A 133 16.73 26.90 -67.19
N GLN A 134 17.06 25.62 -66.94
CA GLN A 134 17.17 24.54 -67.94
C GLN A 134 17.47 23.23 -67.18
N MET A 135 16.55 22.26 -67.26
CA MET A 135 16.60 21.04 -66.45
C MET A 135 17.43 19.96 -67.17
N ASP A 136 18.62 19.70 -66.66
CA ASP A 136 19.56 18.68 -67.13
C ASP A 136 19.08 17.25 -66.74
N PRO A 137 18.99 16.28 -67.67
CA PRO A 137 18.61 14.90 -67.35
C PRO A 137 19.57 14.17 -66.39
N GLN A 138 20.80 14.66 -66.16
CA GLN A 138 21.64 14.16 -65.06
C GLN A 138 21.14 14.60 -63.68
N PHE A 139 20.50 15.77 -63.58
CA PHE A 139 19.98 16.30 -62.33
C PHE A 139 18.81 15.47 -61.80
N LEU A 140 17.93 14.98 -62.69
CA LEU A 140 16.82 14.11 -62.32
C LEU A 140 17.29 12.74 -61.80
N LYS A 141 18.34 12.17 -62.42
CA LYS A 141 18.94 10.92 -61.96
C LYS A 141 19.65 11.07 -60.61
N GLN A 142 20.29 12.22 -60.37
CA GLN A 142 20.84 12.60 -59.06
C GLN A 142 19.74 12.88 -58.02
N LEU A 143 18.59 13.41 -58.44
CA LEU A 143 17.44 13.65 -57.56
C LEU A 143 16.80 12.33 -57.13
N GLU A 144 16.63 11.36 -58.04
CA GLU A 144 16.17 10.01 -57.69
C GLU A 144 17.15 9.29 -56.76
N THR A 145 18.45 9.35 -57.03
CA THR A 145 19.45 8.76 -56.11
C THR A 145 19.50 9.50 -54.77
N MET A 146 19.27 10.81 -54.72
CA MET A 146 19.18 11.56 -53.47
C MET A 146 17.86 11.31 -52.72
N ILE A 147 16.73 11.10 -53.41
CA ILE A 147 15.45 10.74 -52.80
C ILE A 147 15.53 9.31 -52.25
N GLN A 148 16.09 8.37 -53.00
CA GLN A 148 16.25 6.98 -52.57
C GLN A 148 17.28 6.86 -51.43
N LYS A 149 18.35 7.67 -51.46
CA LYS A 149 19.30 7.78 -50.35
C LYS A 149 18.71 8.54 -49.14
N LYS A 150 17.81 9.52 -49.32
CA LYS A 150 17.06 10.15 -48.21
C LYS A 150 16.02 9.22 -47.60
N VAL A 151 15.39 8.35 -48.38
CA VAL A 151 14.46 7.34 -47.86
C VAL A 151 15.21 6.25 -47.08
N SER A 152 16.48 5.96 -47.42
CA SER A 152 17.33 5.02 -46.66
C SER A 152 18.23 5.65 -45.59
N GLN A 153 18.24 6.99 -45.44
CA GLN A 153 19.16 7.71 -44.54
C GLN A 153 18.43 8.78 -43.68
N ALA A 154 17.10 8.72 -43.61
CA ALA A 154 16.28 9.48 -42.66
C ALA A 154 16.28 8.87 -41.23
N ASP A 155 16.95 7.74 -41.02
CA ASP A 155 16.96 7.01 -39.74
C ASP A 155 18.15 7.31 -38.81
N SER A 156 19.07 8.25 -39.13
CA SER A 156 20.31 8.37 -38.32
C SER A 156 20.76 9.78 -37.93
N SER A 157 19.88 10.79 -37.86
CA SER A 157 20.32 12.15 -37.46
C SER A 157 19.35 12.97 -36.59
N ALA A 158 18.30 12.37 -36.03
CA ALA A 158 17.57 12.98 -34.92
C ALA A 158 18.11 12.41 -33.60
N VAL A 159 18.31 13.26 -32.58
CA VAL A 159 18.32 12.86 -31.15
C VAL A 159 17.40 11.65 -31.02
N ALA A 160 17.87 10.43 -30.74
CA ALA A 160 17.12 9.20 -31.05
C ALA A 160 15.68 9.25 -30.48
N MET A 161 14.74 9.73 -31.31
CA MET A 161 13.36 9.97 -30.92
C MET A 161 12.62 8.66 -31.14
N ASN A 162 12.11 8.08 -30.06
CA ASN A 162 11.35 6.84 -30.10
C ASN A 162 9.87 7.15 -30.26
N SER A 163 9.19 6.40 -31.12
CA SER A 163 7.73 6.41 -31.15
C SER A 163 7.23 5.71 -29.90
N ILE A 164 6.35 6.37 -29.13
CA ILE A 164 5.70 5.79 -27.96
C ILE A 164 4.23 5.58 -28.28
N LEU A 165 3.85 4.32 -28.46
CA LEU A 165 2.53 3.90 -28.89
C LEU A 165 1.94 2.93 -27.88
N PHE A 166 0.67 3.11 -27.54
CA PHE A 166 -0.09 2.12 -26.77
C PHE A 166 -1.28 1.62 -27.58
N GLN A 167 -1.48 0.31 -27.58
CA GLN A 167 -2.68 -0.31 -28.11
C GLN A 167 -3.65 -0.55 -26.95
N LEU A 168 -4.74 0.19 -26.91
CA LEU A 168 -5.76 0.03 -25.88
C LEU A 168 -6.85 -0.93 -26.38
N VAL A 169 -7.11 -1.98 -25.61
CA VAL A 169 -8.15 -2.98 -25.89
C VAL A 169 -9.14 -3.03 -24.74
N SER A 170 -10.40 -3.28 -25.04
CA SER A 170 -11.50 -3.32 -24.07
C SER A 170 -11.62 -4.70 -23.43
N GLN A 171 -11.87 -4.77 -22.12
CA GLN A 171 -12.16 -6.02 -21.42
C GLN A 171 -13.58 -6.54 -21.75
N GLU A 172 -13.75 -7.21 -22.89
CA GLU A 172 -15.00 -7.91 -23.24
C GLU A 172 -14.82 -9.44 -23.25
N LYS A 173 -15.94 -10.17 -23.12
CA LYS A 173 -15.97 -11.65 -23.17
C LYS A 173 -15.79 -12.21 -24.60
N GLU A 174 -15.98 -11.39 -25.64
CA GLU A 174 -15.85 -11.76 -27.05
C GLU A 174 -15.02 -10.72 -27.81
N GLY A 175 -13.72 -11.00 -27.97
CA GLY A 175 -12.81 -10.29 -28.86
C GLY A 175 -12.27 -8.96 -28.33
N ASP A 176 -11.00 -8.70 -28.63
CA ASP A 176 -10.28 -7.46 -28.30
C ASP A 176 -10.83 -6.27 -29.10
N LYS A 177 -11.99 -5.73 -28.68
CA LYS A 177 -12.50 -4.49 -29.26
C LYS A 177 -11.57 -3.33 -28.88
N PRO A 178 -11.29 -2.39 -29.79
CA PRO A 178 -10.50 -1.23 -29.46
C PRO A 178 -11.13 -0.37 -28.36
N ALA A 179 -10.33 0.06 -27.38
CA ALA A 179 -10.77 0.98 -26.34
C ALA A 179 -10.63 2.43 -26.83
N VAL A 180 -11.75 3.03 -27.25
CA VAL A 180 -11.80 4.34 -27.92
C VAL A 180 -12.08 5.47 -26.92
N GLY A 181 -11.44 6.63 -27.11
CA GLY A 181 -11.71 7.85 -26.33
C GLY A 181 -11.05 7.91 -24.95
N PHE A 182 -10.14 6.98 -24.64
CA PHE A 182 -9.35 7.01 -23.42
C PHE A 182 -8.32 8.12 -23.51
N LYS A 183 -8.17 8.91 -22.44
CA LYS A 183 -7.18 9.98 -22.36
C LYS A 183 -5.92 9.44 -21.69
N GLY A 184 -4.79 9.55 -22.37
CA GLY A 184 -3.48 9.29 -21.80
C GLY A 184 -2.71 10.58 -21.56
N THR A 185 -1.99 10.66 -20.45
CA THR A 185 -1.07 11.76 -20.14
C THR A 185 0.30 11.18 -19.82
N LEU A 186 1.29 11.53 -20.63
CA LEU A 186 2.67 11.11 -20.46
C LEU A 186 3.51 12.26 -19.91
N SER A 187 4.19 12.03 -18.80
CA SER A 187 4.98 13.05 -18.09
C SER A 187 6.42 12.60 -17.91
N ASN A 188 7.37 13.52 -18.11
CA ASN A 188 8.78 13.30 -17.79
C ASN A 188 9.17 14.15 -16.57
N TYR A 189 9.82 13.52 -15.59
CA TYR A 189 10.27 14.16 -14.37
C TYR A 189 11.78 14.00 -14.19
N GLU A 190 12.41 15.05 -13.69
CA GLU A 190 13.78 15.02 -13.17
C GLU A 190 13.71 15.31 -11.66
N GLY A 191 13.83 14.26 -10.86
CA GLY A 191 13.51 14.34 -9.42
C GLY A 191 12.04 14.72 -9.21
N LYS A 192 11.78 15.90 -8.61
CA LYS A 192 10.42 16.43 -8.40
C LYS A 192 9.98 17.45 -9.46
N LYS A 193 10.85 17.79 -10.41
CA LYS A 193 10.58 18.81 -11.42
C LYS A 193 9.96 18.17 -12.66
N LEU A 194 8.77 18.64 -13.06
CA LEU A 194 8.17 18.26 -14.34
C LEU A 194 8.96 18.93 -15.48
N ILE A 195 9.50 18.11 -16.38
CA ILE A 195 10.24 18.58 -17.56
C ILE A 195 9.27 18.85 -18.70
N PHE A 196 8.39 17.89 -18.98
CA PHE A 196 7.31 18.07 -19.95
C PHE A 196 6.15 17.11 -19.68
N GLN A 197 4.99 17.46 -20.24
CA GLN A 197 3.78 16.65 -20.23
C GLN A 197 3.11 16.71 -21.60
N ILE A 198 2.63 15.57 -22.10
CA ILE A 198 1.92 15.44 -23.36
C ILE A 198 0.66 14.61 -23.13
N ASP A 199 -0.45 15.08 -23.69
CA ASP A 199 -1.73 14.38 -23.65
C ASP A 199 -2.02 13.77 -25.02
N ALA A 200 -2.64 12.59 -25.02
CA ALA A 200 -3.14 11.92 -26.21
C ALA A 200 -4.51 11.30 -25.91
N VAL A 201 -5.30 11.03 -26.96
CA VAL A 201 -6.59 10.35 -26.85
C VAL A 201 -6.59 9.15 -27.79
N SER A 202 -7.10 8.02 -27.31
CA SER A 202 -7.14 6.82 -28.14
C SER A 202 -8.12 6.94 -29.29
N ASP A 203 -7.66 6.59 -30.48
CA ASP A 203 -8.44 6.69 -31.71
C ASP A 203 -9.46 5.55 -31.88
N LYS A 204 -10.15 5.52 -33.02
CA LYS A 204 -11.15 4.48 -33.35
C LYS A 204 -10.56 3.06 -33.43
N THR A 205 -9.24 2.95 -33.58
CA THR A 205 -8.50 1.69 -33.58
C THR A 205 -7.89 1.37 -32.21
N GLY A 206 -8.20 2.18 -31.20
CA GLY A 206 -7.70 2.02 -29.82
C GLY A 206 -6.25 2.44 -29.67
N LYS A 207 -5.67 3.12 -30.66
CA LYS A 207 -4.27 3.55 -30.61
C LYS A 207 -4.16 4.87 -29.86
N LEU A 208 -3.31 4.88 -28.86
CA LEU A 208 -2.92 6.06 -28.09
C LEU A 208 -1.49 6.42 -28.48
N ASP A 209 -1.36 7.44 -29.32
CA ASP A 209 -0.10 7.87 -29.92
C ASP A 209 0.41 9.18 -29.31
N PHE A 210 1.57 9.12 -28.65
CA PHE A 210 2.25 10.29 -28.08
C PHE A 210 3.29 10.89 -29.03
N GLY A 211 3.38 10.36 -30.25
CA GLY A 211 4.34 10.76 -31.27
C GLY A 211 5.76 10.32 -30.93
N LYS A 212 6.72 11.09 -31.44
CA LYS A 212 8.14 10.85 -31.29
C LYS A 212 8.67 11.60 -30.08
N LEU A 213 9.24 10.90 -29.12
CA LEU A 213 9.77 11.46 -27.87
C LEU A 213 11.21 11.00 -27.62
N PRO A 214 12.01 11.76 -26.86
CA PRO A 214 13.37 11.34 -26.54
C PRO A 214 13.35 9.98 -25.81
N TRP A 215 14.48 9.28 -25.78
CA TRP A 215 14.61 8.13 -24.90
C TRP A 215 14.63 8.60 -23.44
N GLY A 216 14.11 7.78 -22.52
CA GLY A 216 14.02 8.15 -21.11
C GLY A 216 12.91 7.42 -20.34
N SER A 217 12.80 7.78 -19.07
CA SER A 217 11.75 7.32 -18.16
C SER A 217 10.57 8.29 -18.18
N TYR A 218 9.37 7.74 -18.25
CA TYR A 218 8.12 8.50 -18.29
C TYR A 218 7.10 7.93 -17.32
N GLN A 219 6.24 8.77 -16.79
CA GLN A 219 5.05 8.36 -16.07
C GLN A 219 3.83 8.49 -16.98
N LEU A 220 3.16 7.37 -17.26
CA LEU A 220 1.90 7.34 -17.99
C LEU A 220 0.74 7.30 -17.00
N LYS A 221 -0.19 8.24 -17.15
CA LYS A 221 -1.53 8.21 -16.55
C LYS A 221 -2.55 7.92 -17.64
N LEU A 222 -3.56 7.12 -17.33
CA LEU A 222 -4.61 6.76 -18.27
C LEU A 222 -5.97 6.96 -17.63
N SER A 223 -6.90 7.62 -18.31
CA SER A 223 -8.24 7.90 -17.83
C SER A 223 -9.28 7.45 -18.86
N ALA A 224 -10.30 6.74 -18.40
CA ALA A 224 -11.46 6.36 -19.17
C ALA A 224 -12.40 7.56 -19.38
N PRO A 225 -13.30 7.54 -20.39
CA PRO A 225 -14.28 8.60 -20.64
C PRO A 225 -15.20 8.91 -19.46
N TRP A 226 -15.41 7.94 -18.55
CA TRP A 226 -16.20 8.07 -17.33
C TRP A 226 -15.37 8.33 -16.08
N ASN A 227 -14.14 8.83 -16.23
CA ASN A 227 -13.29 9.29 -15.13
C ASN A 227 -12.80 8.18 -14.17
N GLU A 228 -12.67 6.96 -14.67
CA GLU A 228 -11.91 5.89 -14.03
C GLU A 228 -10.46 5.94 -14.53
N GLU A 229 -9.47 5.83 -13.65
CA GLU A 229 -8.08 6.11 -14.01
C GLU A 229 -7.06 5.10 -13.48
N ILE A 230 -5.96 4.93 -14.23
CA ILE A 230 -4.71 4.40 -13.71
C ILE A 230 -3.91 5.63 -13.22
N PRO A 231 -3.66 5.77 -11.90
CA PRO A 231 -3.11 7.00 -11.31
C PRO A 231 -1.67 7.32 -11.75
N GLY A 232 -0.96 6.34 -12.31
CA GLY A 232 0.34 6.52 -12.92
C GLY A 232 1.20 5.27 -12.83
N PHE A 233 1.84 4.88 -13.93
CA PHE A 233 2.89 3.86 -13.91
C PHE A 233 4.07 4.28 -14.80
N ASN A 234 5.24 3.71 -14.52
CA ASN A 234 6.47 4.10 -15.20
C ASN A 234 6.69 3.27 -16.46
N ILE A 235 7.10 3.93 -17.53
CA ILE A 235 7.61 3.30 -18.75
C ILE A 235 9.04 3.80 -19.00
N THR A 236 9.87 2.95 -19.56
CA THR A 236 11.25 3.31 -19.95
C THR A 236 11.43 3.00 -21.42
N THR A 237 11.85 4.01 -22.18
CA THR A 237 12.17 3.86 -23.60
C THR A 237 13.67 3.77 -23.81
N ILE A 238 14.09 2.95 -24.78
CA ILE A 238 15.50 2.69 -25.10
C ILE A 238 15.80 3.32 -26.46
N PRO A 239 16.95 4.00 -26.65
CA PRO A 239 17.32 4.57 -27.94
C PRO A 239 17.20 3.55 -29.09
N GLY A 240 16.58 3.96 -30.21
CA GLY A 240 16.51 3.15 -31.43
C GLY A 240 15.47 2.03 -31.38
N ARG A 241 14.65 1.93 -30.33
CA ARG A 241 13.58 0.94 -30.21
C ARG A 241 12.24 1.63 -30.02
N ALA A 242 11.31 1.40 -30.95
CA ALA A 242 9.92 1.81 -30.76
C ALA A 242 9.35 1.14 -29.50
N PHE A 243 8.64 1.92 -28.69
CA PHE A 243 7.93 1.42 -27.53
C PHE A 243 6.48 1.14 -27.94
N SER A 244 6.04 -0.10 -27.80
CA SER A 244 4.68 -0.53 -28.07
C SER A 244 4.22 -1.48 -26.96
N GLU A 245 3.11 -1.15 -26.31
CA GLU A 245 2.50 -1.97 -25.26
C GLU A 245 0.99 -2.04 -25.45
N THR A 246 0.39 -3.19 -25.14
CA THR A 246 -1.06 -3.36 -25.17
C THR A 246 -1.61 -3.25 -23.75
N ILE A 247 -2.56 -2.35 -23.52
CA ILE A 247 -3.21 -2.15 -22.22
C ILE A 247 -4.66 -2.57 -22.33
N VAL A 248 -5.07 -3.47 -21.43
CA VAL A 248 -6.48 -3.86 -21.29
C VAL A 248 -7.19 -2.85 -20.39
N CYS A 249 -8.24 -2.25 -20.95
CA CYS A 249 -9.01 -1.16 -20.37
C CYS A 249 -10.41 -1.65 -19.93
N PRO A 250 -11.04 -0.99 -18.94
CA PRO A 250 -12.41 -1.26 -18.58
C PRO A 250 -13.35 -1.02 -19.76
N ALA A 251 -14.27 -1.94 -20.02
CA ALA A 251 -15.20 -1.83 -21.14
C ALA A 251 -16.36 -0.85 -20.89
N ALA A 252 -16.68 -0.59 -19.63
CA ALA A 252 -17.77 0.28 -19.23
C ALA A 252 -17.52 0.86 -17.83
N VAL A 253 -18.31 1.90 -17.51
CA VAL A 253 -18.49 2.43 -16.15
C VAL A 253 -18.72 1.26 -15.18
N PRO A 254 -18.14 1.29 -13.97
CA PRO A 254 -18.42 0.28 -12.96
C PRO A 254 -19.93 0.04 -12.78
N GLY A 255 -20.33 -1.23 -12.89
CA GLY A 255 -21.74 -1.62 -12.78
C GLY A 255 -22.25 -1.49 -11.35
N LYS A 256 -23.56 -1.63 -11.16
CA LYS A 256 -24.19 -1.82 -9.85
C LYS A 256 -24.36 -3.31 -9.60
N ALA A 257 -24.21 -3.73 -8.36
CA ALA A 257 -24.51 -5.10 -7.94
C ALA A 257 -25.12 -5.12 -6.54
N PRO A 258 -26.03 -6.07 -6.25
CA PRO A 258 -26.57 -6.23 -4.91
C PRO A 258 -25.50 -6.80 -3.98
N VAL A 259 -25.46 -6.27 -2.75
CA VAL A 259 -24.59 -6.76 -1.67
C VAL A 259 -25.46 -7.10 -0.46
N GLU A 260 -25.24 -8.28 0.11
CA GLU A 260 -25.79 -8.71 1.40
C GLU A 260 -24.76 -8.42 2.49
N PHE A 261 -25.19 -7.79 3.59
CA PHE A 261 -24.36 -7.62 4.78
C PHE A 261 -24.62 -8.76 5.76
N GLN A 262 -23.56 -9.35 6.28
CA GLN A 262 -23.62 -10.33 7.35
C GLN A 262 -22.76 -9.85 8.51
N VAL A 263 -23.36 -9.73 9.69
CA VAL A 263 -22.67 -9.24 10.88
C VAL A 263 -22.51 -10.38 11.86
N ASP A 264 -21.27 -10.71 12.18
CA ASP A 264 -20.91 -11.60 13.27
C ASP A 264 -20.45 -10.72 14.45
N TRP A 265 -21.23 -10.67 15.52
CA TRP A 265 -20.91 -9.88 16.70
C TRP A 265 -20.58 -10.80 17.87
N LEU A 266 -19.29 -10.90 18.19
CA LEU A 266 -18.80 -11.68 19.31
C LEU A 266 -19.18 -11.00 20.64
N GLY A 267 -19.84 -11.74 21.54
CA GLY A 267 -20.00 -11.34 22.95
C GLY A 267 -21.18 -10.42 23.31
N LYS A 268 -22.01 -9.95 22.37
CA LYS A 268 -23.14 -9.06 22.72
C LYS A 268 -24.49 -9.81 22.84
N ALA A 269 -25.11 -9.69 24.01
CA ALA A 269 -26.49 -10.12 24.23
C ALA A 269 -27.49 -9.20 23.50
N VAL A 270 -28.43 -9.80 22.78
CA VAL A 270 -29.34 -9.23 21.77
C VAL A 270 -30.46 -8.33 22.36
N GLU A 271 -30.28 -7.77 23.57
CA GLU A 271 -31.38 -7.09 24.28
C GLU A 271 -31.69 -5.68 23.74
N GLU A 272 -30.68 -4.92 23.30
CA GLU A 272 -30.88 -3.59 22.70
C GLU A 272 -30.83 -3.67 21.17
N GLU A 273 -31.77 -3.01 20.48
CA GLU A 273 -31.80 -2.92 19.02
C GLU A 273 -30.63 -2.07 18.52
N MET A 274 -29.55 -2.76 18.14
CA MET A 274 -28.31 -2.19 17.64
C MET A 274 -28.29 -2.14 16.10
N PHE A 275 -27.68 -1.07 15.61
CA PHE A 275 -27.39 -0.85 14.20
C PHE A 275 -25.90 -0.62 14.00
N LEU A 276 -25.41 -1.02 12.83
CA LEU A 276 -24.08 -0.62 12.36
C LEU A 276 -24.22 0.40 11.24
N ILE A 277 -23.43 1.46 11.30
CA ILE A 277 -23.19 2.32 10.14
C ILE A 277 -21.81 1.99 9.60
N CYS A 278 -21.75 1.53 8.35
CA CYS A 278 -20.50 1.32 7.63
C CYS A 278 -20.26 2.49 6.69
N ASP A 279 -19.28 3.33 7.03
CA ASP A 279 -18.87 4.48 6.24
C ASP A 279 -17.56 4.16 5.50
N PHE A 280 -17.63 3.96 4.19
CA PHE A 280 -16.47 3.66 3.35
C PHE A 280 -15.73 4.91 2.87
N ARG A 281 -16.25 6.10 3.16
CA ARG A 281 -15.66 7.35 2.68
C ARG A 281 -14.39 7.66 3.45
N HIS A 282 -13.48 8.34 2.78
CA HIS A 282 -12.32 8.94 3.38
C HIS A 282 -12.59 10.40 3.71
N PHE A 283 -12.07 10.82 4.85
CA PHE A 283 -12.08 12.21 5.26
C PHE A 283 -10.85 12.92 4.71
N ASN A 284 -11.05 13.93 3.87
CA ASN A 284 -9.96 14.75 3.33
C ASN A 284 -9.93 16.10 4.03
N GLN A 285 -9.01 16.27 4.97
CA GLN A 285 -8.80 17.55 5.62
C GLN A 285 -7.95 18.45 4.72
N THR A 286 -8.59 19.45 4.11
CA THR A 286 -7.84 20.50 3.42
C THR A 286 -7.38 21.54 4.45
N TYR A 287 -6.06 21.72 4.58
CA TYR A 287 -5.48 22.72 5.47
C TYR A 287 -6.06 24.12 5.17
N GLY A 288 -6.61 24.79 6.19
CA GLY A 288 -7.13 26.16 6.09
C GLY A 288 -8.65 26.28 5.90
N THR A 289 -9.37 25.19 5.61
CA THR A 289 -10.84 25.18 5.58
C THR A 289 -11.39 24.23 6.64
N HIS A 290 -12.26 24.71 7.53
CA HIS A 290 -13.00 23.86 8.48
C HIS A 290 -14.10 23.00 7.80
N GLN A 291 -14.16 22.98 6.46
CA GLN A 291 -15.12 22.17 5.74
C GLN A 291 -14.67 20.72 5.67
N ARG A 292 -15.50 19.83 6.23
CA ARG A 292 -15.39 18.39 6.06
C ARG A 292 -15.65 18.05 4.60
N ARG A 293 -14.71 17.36 3.96
CA ARG A 293 -14.90 16.87 2.59
C ARG A 293 -14.68 15.38 2.56
N TYR A 294 -15.69 14.68 2.08
CA TYR A 294 -15.67 13.23 1.92
C TYR A 294 -15.35 12.87 0.48
N ASP A 295 -14.50 11.87 0.31
CA ASP A 295 -14.23 11.25 -0.98
C ASP A 295 -14.29 9.73 -0.85
N LEU A 296 -14.67 9.07 -1.93
CA LEU A 296 -14.68 7.62 -2.03
C LEU A 296 -14.09 7.22 -3.37
N SER A 297 -13.21 6.23 -3.33
CA SER A 297 -12.66 5.61 -4.53
C SER A 297 -12.69 4.10 -4.38
N THR A 298 -13.05 3.41 -5.46
CA THR A 298 -12.97 1.96 -5.55
C THR A 298 -11.96 1.54 -6.59
N ARG A 299 -11.42 0.34 -6.43
CA ARG A 299 -10.40 -0.19 -7.34
C ARG A 299 -10.93 -1.38 -8.13
N ARG A 300 -10.57 -1.49 -9.40
CA ARG A 300 -10.77 -2.71 -10.21
C ARG A 300 -9.42 -3.17 -10.73
N PHE A 301 -9.12 -4.45 -10.55
CA PHE A 301 -7.95 -5.07 -11.14
C PHE A 301 -8.30 -5.64 -12.51
N ILE A 302 -7.78 -5.03 -13.57
CA ILE A 302 -8.07 -5.41 -14.96
C ILE A 302 -6.74 -5.74 -15.63
N ALA A 303 -6.60 -7.02 -16.00
CA ALA A 303 -5.34 -7.60 -16.45
C ALA A 303 -4.19 -7.31 -15.47
N ASN A 304 -3.28 -6.39 -15.81
CA ASN A 304 -2.10 -6.06 -15.00
C ASN A 304 -2.18 -4.68 -14.33
N HIS A 305 -3.32 -3.98 -14.46
CA HIS A 305 -3.44 -2.61 -13.98
C HIS A 305 -4.59 -2.46 -12.97
N THR A 306 -4.33 -1.62 -11.97
CA THR A 306 -5.34 -1.19 -11.01
C THR A 306 -5.97 0.10 -11.50
N TRP A 307 -7.23 0.01 -11.88
CA TRP A 307 -8.08 1.14 -12.24
C TRP A 307 -8.79 1.66 -11.00
N SER A 308 -8.81 2.98 -10.82
CA SER A 308 -9.40 3.67 -9.69
C SER A 308 -10.60 4.48 -10.16
N TYR A 309 -11.79 4.18 -9.66
CA TYR A 309 -13.01 4.92 -9.93
C TYR A 309 -13.31 5.86 -8.78
N ARG A 310 -13.42 7.17 -9.06
CA ARG A 310 -13.82 8.17 -8.06
C ARG A 310 -15.34 8.33 -8.09
N HIS A 311 -15.96 8.11 -6.94
CA HIS A 311 -17.41 8.16 -6.78
C HIS A 311 -17.93 9.60 -6.79
N ASN A 312 -19.11 9.78 -7.34
CA ASN A 312 -19.81 11.06 -7.34
C ASN A 312 -20.67 11.21 -6.07
N MET A 313 -20.18 11.96 -5.09
CA MET A 313 -20.86 12.16 -3.80
C MET A 313 -22.24 12.83 -3.89
N SER A 314 -22.56 13.48 -5.02
CA SER A 314 -23.90 14.04 -5.26
C SER A 314 -24.95 12.95 -5.53
N VAL A 315 -24.53 11.74 -5.93
CA VAL A 315 -25.41 10.61 -6.25
C VAL A 315 -25.52 9.70 -5.02
N PRO A 316 -26.73 9.48 -4.45
CA PRO A 316 -26.89 8.76 -3.17
C PRO A 316 -26.23 7.37 -3.11
N ILE A 317 -26.39 6.55 -4.15
CA ILE A 317 -25.81 5.20 -4.22
C ILE A 317 -24.28 5.20 -4.29
N GLU A 318 -23.67 6.30 -4.75
CA GLU A 318 -22.21 6.44 -4.84
C GLU A 318 -21.60 6.99 -3.54
N ARG A 319 -22.39 7.29 -2.51
CA ARG A 319 -21.86 7.83 -1.24
C ARG A 319 -21.16 6.77 -0.39
N GLY A 320 -21.47 5.48 -0.58
CA GLY A 320 -20.82 4.37 0.12
C GLY A 320 -20.99 4.38 1.64
N VAL A 321 -22.15 4.79 2.13
CA VAL A 321 -22.51 4.71 3.56
C VAL A 321 -23.75 3.85 3.71
N TYR A 322 -23.66 2.82 4.54
CA TYR A 322 -24.72 1.82 4.71
C TYR A 322 -25.12 1.73 6.17
N LEU A 323 -26.42 1.59 6.41
CA LEU A 323 -26.99 1.35 7.73
C LEU A 323 -27.51 -0.08 7.76
N ILE A 324 -27.10 -0.85 8.77
CA ILE A 324 -27.34 -2.29 8.88
C ILE A 324 -28.13 -2.56 10.17
N ASP A 325 -29.29 -3.21 10.01
CA ASP A 325 -30.07 -3.79 11.10
C ASP A 325 -29.56 -5.21 11.35
N ILE A 326 -28.85 -5.35 12.48
CA ILE A 326 -28.19 -6.60 12.86
C ILE A 326 -29.21 -7.68 13.20
N LYS A 327 -30.32 -7.30 13.83
CA LYS A 327 -31.33 -8.23 14.34
C LYS A 327 -32.14 -8.86 13.20
N ASN A 328 -32.46 -8.06 12.19
CA ASN A 328 -33.28 -8.49 11.06
C ASN A 328 -32.45 -8.89 9.83
N ASN A 329 -31.12 -8.76 9.88
CA ASN A 329 -30.21 -9.02 8.77
C ASN A 329 -30.61 -8.27 7.48
N GLN A 330 -30.87 -6.97 7.65
CA GLN A 330 -31.29 -6.07 6.58
C GLN A 330 -30.39 -4.84 6.56
N ALA A 331 -30.30 -4.20 5.41
CA ALA A 331 -29.52 -2.99 5.23
C ALA A 331 -30.25 -1.99 4.34
N THR A 332 -29.81 -0.74 4.44
CA THR A 332 -30.26 0.35 3.58
C THR A 332 -29.11 1.32 3.32
N LEU A 333 -29.23 2.14 2.28
CA LEU A 333 -28.33 3.27 2.08
C LEU A 333 -28.55 4.26 3.23
N CYS A 334 -27.50 4.62 3.95
CA CYS A 334 -27.61 5.56 5.05
C CYS A 334 -28.00 6.94 4.50
N PRO A 335 -29.17 7.51 4.86
CA PRO A 335 -29.56 8.81 4.33
C PRO A 335 -28.65 9.91 4.87
N LEU A 336 -27.99 10.63 3.96
CA LEU A 336 -27.14 11.79 4.27
C LEU A 336 -27.82 13.08 3.80
N ASP A 337 -27.38 14.22 4.32
CA ASP A 337 -27.86 15.52 3.89
C ASP A 337 -27.25 15.95 2.52
N ASN A 338 -27.49 17.20 2.12
CA ASN A 338 -26.97 17.75 0.86
C ASN A 338 -25.46 18.02 0.88
N ASN A 339 -24.87 18.19 2.07
CA ASN A 339 -23.44 18.33 2.28
C ASN A 339 -22.76 16.96 2.43
N VAL A 340 -23.53 15.88 2.29
CA VAL A 340 -23.06 14.51 2.47
C VAL A 340 -22.68 14.27 3.94
N ASP A 341 -23.23 15.01 4.88
CA ASP A 341 -23.07 14.80 6.32
C ASP A 341 -24.19 13.90 6.87
N PHE A 342 -23.96 13.30 8.03
CA PHE A 342 -25.00 12.55 8.72
C PHE A 342 -26.16 13.48 9.11
N LYS A 343 -27.39 12.98 8.93
CA LYS A 343 -28.61 13.64 9.41
C LYS A 343 -29.36 12.72 10.37
N ASN A 344 -30.19 13.32 11.20
CA ASN A 344 -31.05 12.57 12.11
C ASN A 344 -32.05 11.73 11.32
N LEU A 345 -32.21 10.47 11.72
CA LEU A 345 -33.03 9.49 11.05
C LEU A 345 -34.18 9.05 11.95
N GLN A 346 -35.34 8.81 11.33
CA GLN A 346 -36.44 8.10 11.96
C GLN A 346 -36.48 6.68 11.40
N PHE A 347 -36.55 5.69 12.28
CA PHE A 347 -36.49 4.28 11.89
C PHE A 347 -37.59 3.89 10.88
N GLN A 348 -38.76 4.51 10.97
CA GLN A 348 -39.93 4.23 10.13
C GLN A 348 -39.77 4.74 8.69
N ASP A 349 -38.86 5.69 8.45
CA ASP A 349 -38.65 6.32 7.13
C ASP A 349 -37.60 5.56 6.30
N LEU A 350 -37.03 4.48 6.84
CA LEU A 350 -35.95 3.72 6.22
C LEU A 350 -36.50 2.59 5.36
N ASP A 351 -36.00 2.50 4.13
CA ASP A 351 -36.35 1.43 3.19
C ASP A 351 -35.37 0.25 3.36
N TRP A 352 -35.79 -0.74 4.14
CA TRP A 352 -34.97 -1.90 4.50
C TRP A 352 -35.06 -3.01 3.46
N SER A 353 -33.91 -3.58 3.11
CA SER A 353 -33.81 -4.70 2.17
C SER A 353 -32.78 -5.72 2.65
N SER A 354 -32.90 -6.97 2.21
CA SER A 354 -31.87 -8.00 2.45
C SER A 354 -30.58 -7.72 1.68
N THR A 355 -30.65 -6.93 0.61
CA THR A 355 -29.49 -6.49 -0.16
C THR A 355 -29.58 -5.00 -0.49
N VAL A 356 -28.42 -4.35 -0.61
CA VAL A 356 -28.32 -2.97 -1.08
C VAL A 356 -27.51 -2.91 -2.36
N GLU A 357 -27.86 -2.00 -3.26
CA GLU A 357 -27.07 -1.80 -4.47
C GLU A 357 -25.75 -1.07 -4.14
N VAL A 358 -24.64 -1.63 -4.64
CA VAL A 358 -23.27 -1.11 -4.45
C VAL A 358 -22.58 -1.02 -5.81
N ILE A 359 -21.71 -0.03 -5.99
CA ILE A 359 -20.93 0.12 -7.22
C ILE A 359 -19.81 -0.93 -7.25
N GLN A 360 -19.59 -1.54 -8.41
CA GLN A 360 -18.57 -2.56 -8.61
C GLN A 360 -17.17 -2.03 -8.24
N GLY A 361 -16.40 -2.86 -7.54
CA GLY A 361 -15.00 -2.59 -7.22
C GLY A 361 -14.57 -3.15 -5.88
N GLU A 362 -13.32 -2.88 -5.53
CA GLU A 362 -12.70 -3.16 -4.25
C GLU A 362 -12.77 -1.93 -3.36
N TYR A 363 -13.35 -2.09 -2.18
CA TYR A 363 -13.49 -1.11 -1.13
C TYR A 363 -12.50 -1.42 0.00
N GLY A 364 -11.89 -0.37 0.54
CA GLY A 364 -11.12 -0.48 1.78
C GLY A 364 -12.02 -0.77 3.00
N PRO A 365 -11.42 -0.97 4.18
CA PRO A 365 -12.18 -1.17 5.40
C PRO A 365 -12.98 0.10 5.77
N PRO A 366 -14.28 -0.02 6.10
CA PRO A 366 -15.08 1.14 6.50
C PRO A 366 -14.71 1.59 7.92
N THR A 367 -15.08 2.82 8.26
CA THR A 367 -15.33 3.18 9.66
C THR A 367 -16.69 2.62 10.06
N ILE A 368 -16.76 1.94 11.21
CA ILE A 368 -17.97 1.28 11.68
C ILE A 368 -18.46 2.01 12.94
N TYR A 369 -19.65 2.60 12.89
CA TYR A 369 -20.29 3.20 14.06
C TYR A 369 -21.31 2.23 14.67
N LEU A 370 -21.22 2.04 15.98
CA LEU A 370 -22.15 1.24 16.78
C LEU A 370 -23.23 2.15 17.32
N VAL A 371 -24.49 1.99 16.87
CA VAL A 371 -25.55 2.95 17.20
C VAL A 371 -26.78 2.21 17.70
N GLN A 372 -27.38 2.69 18.79
CA GLN A 372 -28.66 2.17 19.29
C GLN A 372 -29.83 2.80 18.51
N LYS A 373 -30.96 2.08 18.42
CA LYS A 373 -32.17 2.61 17.76
C LYS A 373 -32.58 4.02 18.18
N LYS A 374 -32.54 4.30 19.49
CA LYS A 374 -32.92 5.61 20.06
C LYS A 374 -31.98 6.74 19.61
N GLU A 375 -30.76 6.40 19.23
CA GLU A 375 -29.70 7.34 18.84
C GLU A 375 -29.76 7.69 17.34
N LEU A 376 -30.54 6.97 16.54
CA LEU A 376 -30.77 7.31 15.12
C LEU A 376 -31.26 8.75 14.95
N SER A 377 -32.05 9.24 15.91
CA SER A 377 -32.56 10.61 15.97
C SER A 377 -31.51 11.69 16.29
N LYS A 378 -30.26 11.29 16.59
CA LYS A 378 -29.13 12.15 16.94
C LYS A 378 -27.92 11.95 16.02
N LEU A 379 -28.08 11.23 14.91
CA LEU A 379 -26.96 10.90 14.02
C LEU A 379 -26.22 12.10 13.44
N SER A 380 -26.83 13.29 13.37
CA SER A 380 -26.11 14.50 12.94
C SER A 380 -24.94 14.86 13.87
N GLU A 381 -24.95 14.38 15.12
CA GLU A 381 -23.84 14.58 16.05
C GLU A 381 -22.56 13.84 15.63
N LEU A 382 -22.65 12.79 14.79
CA LEU A 382 -21.46 12.12 14.24
C LEU A 382 -20.58 13.04 13.41
N SER A 383 -21.21 13.97 12.69
CA SER A 383 -20.53 14.99 11.89
C SER A 383 -19.79 16.04 12.74
N LEU A 384 -19.99 16.02 14.07
CA LEU A 384 -19.33 16.94 15.01
C LEU A 384 -18.16 16.29 15.74
N ILE A 385 -17.95 14.98 15.61
CA ILE A 385 -16.87 14.27 16.31
C ILE A 385 -15.52 14.70 15.73
N ASP A 386 -14.75 15.49 16.49
CA ASP A 386 -13.44 16.05 16.11
C ASP A 386 -12.29 15.58 17.02
N ASP A 387 -12.60 14.69 17.96
CA ASP A 387 -11.69 14.25 19.02
C ASP A 387 -12.09 12.86 19.52
N ILE A 388 -11.31 11.83 19.15
CA ILE A 388 -11.56 10.43 19.48
C ILE A 388 -10.33 9.82 20.12
N GLY A 389 -10.47 9.38 21.37
CA GLY A 389 -9.55 8.42 21.98
C GLY A 389 -9.83 7.03 21.43
N VAL A 390 -8.79 6.37 20.90
CA VAL A 390 -8.87 5.05 20.28
C VAL A 390 -7.95 4.10 21.02
N ILE A 391 -8.49 2.97 21.47
CA ILE A 391 -7.67 1.84 21.91
C ILE A 391 -7.31 1.04 20.68
N SER A 392 -6.01 0.84 20.44
CA SER A 392 -5.53 0.00 19.36
C SER A 392 -4.77 -1.21 19.89
N ILE A 393 -4.97 -2.37 19.24
CA ILE A 393 -4.25 -3.60 19.59
C ILE A 393 -3.32 -3.94 18.43
N SER A 394 -2.02 -3.97 18.72
CA SER A 394 -0.98 -4.29 17.76
C SER A 394 -0.88 -5.80 17.52
N ARG A 395 -0.33 -6.20 16.37
CA ARG A 395 -0.04 -7.61 16.03
C ARG A 395 0.84 -8.34 17.04
N LEU A 396 1.62 -7.59 17.81
CA LEU A 396 2.54 -8.13 18.81
C LEU A 396 1.87 -8.27 20.19
N GLY A 397 0.55 -8.09 20.29
CA GLY A 397 -0.21 -8.19 21.54
C GLY A 397 -0.15 -6.94 22.42
N GLY A 398 0.51 -5.87 21.98
CA GLY A 398 0.57 -4.61 22.72
C GLY A 398 -0.69 -3.76 22.52
N VAL A 399 -1.27 -3.26 23.61
CA VAL A 399 -2.34 -2.25 23.59
C VAL A 399 -1.71 -0.86 23.57
N ASP A 400 -2.23 0.02 22.71
CA ASP A 400 -1.88 1.43 22.62
C ASP A 400 -3.13 2.31 22.73
N LEU A 401 -2.93 3.56 23.17
CA LEU A 401 -3.97 4.56 23.31
C LEU A 401 -3.59 5.78 22.47
N SER A 402 -4.27 5.89 21.34
CA SER A 402 -4.02 6.93 20.35
C SER A 402 -5.13 7.97 20.34
N HIS A 403 -4.77 9.18 19.91
CA HIS A 403 -5.70 10.28 19.68
C HIS A 403 -5.89 10.48 18.18
N PHE A 404 -7.14 10.57 17.74
CA PHE A 404 -7.47 10.86 16.35
C PHE A 404 -8.40 12.07 16.27
N ALA A 405 -8.03 13.02 15.39
CA ALA A 405 -8.88 14.17 15.09
C ALA A 405 -10.15 13.79 14.33
N ASN A 406 -10.15 12.64 13.63
CA ASN A 406 -11.30 12.17 12.87
C ASN A 406 -11.36 10.63 12.86
N PRO A 407 -12.55 10.06 12.70
CA PRO A 407 -12.72 8.64 12.37
C PRO A 407 -11.86 8.23 11.17
N SER A 408 -11.29 7.02 11.23
CA SER A 408 -10.52 6.46 10.12
C SER A 408 -10.94 5.04 9.77
N SER A 409 -10.51 4.60 8.59
CA SER A 409 -10.83 3.29 8.02
C SER A 409 -10.39 2.14 8.94
N GLY A 410 -11.29 1.19 9.19
CA GLY A 410 -11.05 0.04 10.06
C GLY A 410 -11.22 0.31 11.55
N MET A 411 -11.77 1.46 11.95
CA MET A 411 -12.12 1.75 13.34
C MET A 411 -13.56 1.35 13.65
N PHE A 412 -13.78 0.83 14.86
CA PHE A 412 -15.08 0.75 15.49
C PHE A 412 -15.27 1.95 16.41
N ILE A 413 -16.40 2.63 16.30
CA ILE A 413 -16.70 3.83 17.07
C ILE A 413 -18.04 3.65 17.76
N SER A 414 -18.05 3.86 19.07
CA SER A 414 -19.27 4.03 19.85
C SER A 414 -19.44 5.54 20.11
N PRO A 415 -20.27 6.24 19.31
CA PRO A 415 -20.29 7.71 19.32
C PRO A 415 -20.95 8.33 20.55
N PHE A 416 -21.85 7.59 21.22
CA PHE A 416 -22.65 8.10 22.33
C PHE A 416 -22.30 7.45 23.69
N GLU A 417 -21.56 6.34 23.68
CA GLU A 417 -21.13 5.63 24.89
C GLU A 417 -19.63 5.36 24.83
N GLN A 418 -18.90 5.70 25.89
CA GLN A 418 -17.47 5.38 25.96
C GLN A 418 -17.27 3.88 26.12
N PHE A 419 -16.28 3.34 25.43
CA PHE A 419 -15.90 1.95 25.64
C PHE A 419 -15.36 1.74 27.06
N LYS A 420 -15.85 0.67 27.69
CA LYS A 420 -15.25 0.14 28.91
C LYS A 420 -14.04 -0.68 28.51
N TYR A 421 -13.02 -0.66 29.35
CA TYR A 421 -11.80 -1.45 29.15
C TYR A 421 -11.36 -2.01 30.49
N GLU A 422 -10.65 -3.13 30.45
CA GLU A 422 -10.13 -3.76 31.65
C GLU A 422 -9.03 -2.90 32.30
N PRO A 423 -9.13 -2.57 33.60
CA PRO A 423 -8.12 -1.77 34.27
C PRO A 423 -6.79 -2.52 34.37
N SER A 424 -5.78 -2.06 33.64
CA SER A 424 -4.40 -2.55 33.76
C SER A 424 -3.43 -1.44 34.15
N LYS A 425 -2.32 -1.80 34.79
CA LYS A 425 -1.23 -0.84 35.11
C LYS A 425 -0.72 -0.16 33.83
N HIS A 426 -0.60 -0.93 32.76
CA HIS A 426 -0.23 -0.45 31.43
C HIS A 426 -1.21 0.62 30.92
N PHE A 427 -2.52 0.39 31.03
CA PHE A 427 -3.51 1.39 30.61
C PHE A 427 -3.48 2.67 31.46
N ALA A 428 -3.26 2.53 32.77
CA ALA A 428 -3.11 3.67 33.67
C ALA A 428 -1.87 4.51 33.31
N GLU A 429 -0.78 3.89 32.86
CA GLU A 429 0.41 4.57 32.37
C GLU A 429 0.17 5.23 31.00
N MET A 430 -0.48 4.54 30.06
CA MET A 430 -0.85 5.11 28.77
C MET A 430 -1.75 6.34 28.91
N LYS A 431 -2.70 6.34 29.86
CA LYS A 431 -3.50 7.54 30.17
C LYS A 431 -2.66 8.72 30.66
N LYS A 432 -1.56 8.47 31.37
CA LYS A 432 -0.65 9.55 31.79
C LYS A 432 0.15 10.09 30.61
N LEU A 433 0.55 9.22 29.68
CA LEU A 433 1.28 9.59 28.46
C LEU A 433 0.37 10.31 27.45
N SER A 434 -0.90 9.91 27.36
CA SER A 434 -1.91 10.44 26.43
C SER A 434 -3.20 10.87 27.18
N PRO A 435 -3.16 11.96 27.98
CA PRO A 435 -4.31 12.34 28.83
C PRO A 435 -5.56 12.75 28.05
N GLN A 436 -5.40 13.25 26.83
CA GLN A 436 -6.51 13.66 25.96
C GLN A 436 -7.26 12.43 25.44
N ALA A 437 -6.55 11.46 24.86
CA ALA A 437 -7.13 10.20 24.39
C ALA A 437 -7.81 9.43 25.53
N GLY A 438 -7.23 9.45 26.74
CA GLY A 438 -7.77 8.72 27.90
C GLY A 438 -9.08 9.25 28.50
N LYS A 439 -9.54 10.45 28.10
CA LYS A 439 -10.79 11.06 28.57
C LYS A 439 -12.02 10.74 27.72
N LYS A 440 -11.80 10.39 26.45
CA LYS A 440 -12.84 10.24 25.43
C LYS A 440 -12.61 8.96 24.60
N VAL A 441 -12.55 7.82 25.27
CA VAL A 441 -12.33 6.53 24.59
C VAL A 441 -13.62 6.07 23.93
N TYR A 442 -13.82 6.52 22.70
CA TYR A 442 -14.99 6.18 21.88
C TYR A 442 -14.63 5.25 20.72
N GLY A 443 -13.35 5.00 20.50
CA GLY A 443 -12.87 4.19 19.38
C GLY A 443 -12.12 2.94 19.81
N TYR A 444 -12.22 1.93 18.98
CA TYR A 444 -11.41 0.73 19.03
C TYR A 444 -10.87 0.40 17.63
N GLN A 445 -9.63 -0.04 17.56
CA GLN A 445 -9.00 -0.48 16.32
C GLN A 445 -8.16 -1.73 16.57
N ALA A 446 -8.69 -2.90 16.18
CA ALA A 446 -7.84 -4.07 16.00
C ALA A 446 -6.89 -3.83 14.82
N ASP A 447 -5.70 -4.44 14.87
CA ASP A 447 -4.65 -4.40 13.83
C ASP A 447 -5.21 -4.09 12.45
N ARG A 448 -4.75 -2.97 11.87
CA ARG A 448 -5.25 -2.30 10.65
C ARG A 448 -6.03 -3.29 9.78
N LEU A 449 -7.34 -3.36 9.98
CA LEU A 449 -8.21 -4.30 9.28
C LEU A 449 -7.95 -4.19 7.77
N THR A 450 -7.14 -5.07 7.19
CA THR A 450 -6.81 -5.05 5.76
C THR A 450 -7.94 -5.65 4.92
N LYS A 451 -9.13 -5.80 5.51
CA LYS A 451 -10.26 -6.46 4.88
C LYS A 451 -10.72 -5.62 3.69
N ILE A 452 -10.57 -6.21 2.51
CA ILE A 452 -11.03 -5.63 1.26
C ILE A 452 -12.42 -6.20 0.99
N TYR A 453 -13.37 -5.31 0.77
CA TYR A 453 -14.74 -5.68 0.40
C TYR A 453 -14.86 -5.60 -1.12
N LYS A 454 -15.21 -6.71 -1.77
CA LYS A 454 -15.29 -6.79 -3.23
C LYS A 454 -16.75 -6.82 -3.66
N THR A 455 -17.03 -6.09 -4.74
CA THR A 455 -18.31 -6.12 -5.43
C THR A 455 -18.07 -6.44 -6.90
N THR A 456 -18.72 -7.48 -7.39
CA THR A 456 -18.64 -8.02 -8.75
C THR A 456 -20.01 -8.03 -9.40
N THR A 457 -20.06 -7.94 -10.73
CA THR A 457 -21.33 -8.00 -11.46
C THR A 457 -21.77 -9.46 -11.63
N GLY A 458 -22.97 -9.80 -11.14
CA GLY A 458 -23.52 -11.15 -11.27
C GLY A 458 -24.39 -11.55 -10.08
N LYS A 459 -23.85 -12.41 -9.22
CA LYS A 459 -24.55 -12.86 -8.00
C LYS A 459 -24.35 -11.82 -6.88
N PRO A 460 -25.28 -11.75 -5.91
CA PRO A 460 -25.08 -10.92 -4.74
C PRO A 460 -23.80 -11.31 -4.00
N ASP A 461 -22.93 -10.32 -3.76
CA ASP A 461 -21.75 -10.51 -2.93
C ASP A 461 -22.15 -10.41 -1.45
N VAL A 462 -21.46 -11.17 -0.60
CA VAL A 462 -21.70 -11.18 0.85
C VAL A 462 -20.57 -10.46 1.55
N TRP A 463 -20.88 -9.33 2.19
CA TRP A 463 -19.93 -8.54 2.97
C TRP A 463 -20.05 -8.91 4.45
N LYS A 464 -19.09 -9.72 4.92
CA LYS A 464 -19.02 -10.16 6.31
C LYS A 464 -18.27 -9.16 7.18
N ILE A 465 -18.95 -8.63 8.19
CA ILE A 465 -18.39 -7.75 9.20
C ILE A 465 -18.28 -8.54 10.51
N VAL A 466 -17.08 -8.60 11.07
CA VAL A 466 -16.84 -9.22 12.37
C VAL A 466 -16.66 -8.10 13.38
N VAL A 467 -17.58 -7.98 14.32
CA VAL A 467 -17.50 -7.02 15.43
C VAL A 467 -16.85 -7.75 16.60
N PRO A 468 -15.68 -7.25 17.09
CA PRO A 468 -14.99 -7.86 18.21
C PRO A 468 -15.78 -7.70 19.52
N ASP A 469 -15.36 -8.40 20.56
CA ASP A 469 -15.88 -8.15 21.90
C ASP A 469 -15.33 -6.80 22.40
N LEU A 470 -16.24 -5.86 22.64
CA LEU A 470 -15.94 -4.46 22.95
C LEU A 470 -16.42 -4.04 24.34
N ASN A 471 -16.93 -4.97 25.16
CA ASN A 471 -17.53 -4.61 26.44
C ASN A 471 -17.30 -5.65 27.56
N PRO A 472 -16.18 -5.54 28.32
CA PRO A 472 -15.12 -4.55 28.18
C PRO A 472 -14.11 -4.92 27.09
N ILE A 473 -13.40 -3.92 26.56
CA ILE A 473 -12.22 -4.14 25.72
C ILE A 473 -11.11 -4.76 26.58
N THR A 474 -10.58 -5.90 26.13
CA THR A 474 -9.47 -6.64 26.72
C THR A 474 -8.33 -6.79 25.70
N GLU A 475 -7.18 -7.33 26.12
CA GLU A 475 -6.09 -7.69 25.19
C GLU A 475 -6.55 -8.74 24.16
N GLU A 476 -7.54 -9.57 24.52
CA GLU A 476 -8.09 -10.61 23.67
C GLU A 476 -9.14 -10.10 22.67
N SER A 477 -9.67 -8.88 22.85
CA SER A 477 -10.59 -8.23 21.91
C SER A 477 -10.01 -8.10 20.49
N GLY A 478 -8.67 -8.15 20.36
CA GLY A 478 -7.95 -8.10 19.08
C GLY A 478 -7.58 -9.47 18.51
N SER A 479 -7.80 -10.54 19.26
CA SER A 479 -7.46 -11.92 18.93
C SER A 479 -8.49 -12.55 17.99
N LEU A 480 -8.87 -11.85 16.92
CA LEU A 480 -9.57 -12.51 15.82
C LEU A 480 -8.60 -13.51 15.21
N THR A 481 -8.97 -14.79 15.19
CA THR A 481 -8.07 -15.80 14.65
C THR A 481 -7.86 -15.56 13.16
N ARG A 482 -6.75 -16.04 12.61
CA ARG A 482 -6.42 -15.89 11.18
C ARG A 482 -7.47 -16.47 10.21
N ALA A 483 -8.48 -17.18 10.74
CA ALA A 483 -9.63 -17.71 10.01
C ALA A 483 -10.82 -16.72 9.91
N ASP A 484 -10.83 -15.65 10.71
CA ASP A 484 -11.94 -14.69 10.85
C ASP A 484 -11.70 -13.35 10.11
N LEU A 485 -10.45 -13.13 9.65
CA LEU A 485 -10.00 -12.00 8.82
C LEU A 485 -9.95 -12.40 7.34
#